data_AF-A0A6N8S5H1-F1
#
_entry.id   AF-A0A6N8S5H1-F1
#
_cell.length_a   1.000
_cell.length_b   1.000
_cell.length_c   1.000
_cell.angle_alpha   90.00
_cell.angle_beta   90.00
_cell.angle_gamma   90.00
#
_symmetry.space_group_name_H-M   'P 1'
#
loop_
_entity.id
_entity.type
_entity.pdbx_description
1 polymer ?
#
loop_
_entity_poly.entity_id
_entity_poly.type
_entity_poly.pdbx_seq_one_letter_code
_entity_poly.pdbx_strand_id
1 'polypeptide(L)'
;MSKLRGETIQFSKTITATLLNFKNDIRAIGSSRQHRQETTMPFLHIRIAGKNLTDGERLHLQDEATRLAVTLLGKRTEATAVLVEGSPIANWTIGARRQTVAGHFEILISEGTNTADEKERFIAAAYALLQETLGAHLDPVTYVVIRDIAMESWGYGGRTQESRRIAMAA
;
A
#
# COMPACT_ATOMS: atom_id res chain seq x y z
N MET A 1 51.50 -34.15 19.79
CA MET A 1 50.77 -32.92 20.18
C MET A 1 50.45 -32.02 18.96
N SER A 2 49.91 -32.55 17.86
CA SER A 2 49.67 -31.77 16.61
C SER A 2 48.19 -31.74 16.15
N LYS A 3 47.37 -32.76 16.47
CA LYS A 3 45.96 -32.82 16.02
C LYS A 3 45.01 -31.81 16.67
N LEU A 4 45.22 -31.46 17.95
CA LEU A 4 44.28 -30.61 18.71
C LEU A 4 44.32 -29.12 18.32
N ARG A 5 45.38 -28.63 17.66
CA ARG A 5 45.43 -27.24 17.15
C ARG A 5 44.65 -27.05 15.86
N GLY A 6 44.52 -28.10 15.04
CA GLY A 6 43.81 -28.03 13.76
C GLY A 6 42.30 -27.88 13.94
N GLU A 7 41.71 -28.64 14.86
CA GLU A 7 40.26 -28.65 15.11
C GLU A 7 39.75 -27.33 15.71
N THR A 8 40.48 -26.73 16.64
CA THR A 8 40.11 -25.44 17.25
C THR A 8 40.13 -24.29 16.22
N ILE A 9 41.07 -24.32 15.27
CA ILE A 9 41.15 -23.33 14.18
C ILE A 9 40.03 -23.55 13.17
N GLN A 10 39.70 -24.80 12.85
CA GLN A 10 38.59 -25.14 11.96
C GLN A 10 37.24 -24.68 12.53
N PHE A 11 37.00 -24.93 13.82
CA PHE A 11 35.77 -24.56 14.53
C PHE A 11 35.58 -23.05 14.62
N SER A 12 36.66 -22.31 14.92
CA SER A 12 36.66 -20.84 14.93
C SER A 12 36.39 -20.25 13.54
N LYS A 13 36.94 -20.83 12.47
CA LYS A 13 36.68 -20.40 11.08
C LYS A 13 35.22 -20.65 10.68
N THR A 14 34.65 -21.80 11.04
CA THR A 14 33.24 -22.13 10.72
C THR A 14 32.27 -21.20 11.43
N ILE A 15 32.48 -20.92 12.73
CA ILE A 15 31.64 -19.98 13.49
C ILE A 15 31.70 -18.57 12.88
N THR A 16 32.90 -18.12 12.48
CA THR A 16 33.08 -16.80 11.87
C THR A 16 32.38 -16.70 10.52
N ALA A 17 32.42 -17.76 9.70
CA ALA A 17 31.73 -17.81 8.41
C ALA A 17 30.20 -17.81 8.57
N THR A 18 29.65 -18.58 9.52
CA THR A 18 28.21 -18.61 9.81
C THR A 18 27.70 -17.26 10.33
N LEU A 19 28.44 -16.60 11.23
CA LEU A 19 28.11 -15.27 11.74
C LEU A 19 28.16 -14.19 10.65
N LEU A 20 29.11 -14.30 9.71
CA LEU A 20 29.21 -13.38 8.57
C LEU A 20 28.05 -13.57 7.59
N ASN A 21 27.69 -14.81 7.27
CA ASN A 21 26.54 -15.12 6.42
C ASN A 21 25.23 -14.62 7.04
N PHE A 22 25.02 -14.84 8.34
CA PHE A 22 23.83 -14.33 9.04
C PHE A 22 23.75 -12.80 9.04
N LYS A 23 24.88 -12.10 9.23
CA LYS A 23 24.94 -10.64 9.11
C LYS A 23 24.66 -10.15 7.69
N ASN A 24 25.12 -10.88 6.68
CA ASN A 24 24.83 -10.57 5.27
C ASN A 24 23.36 -10.81 4.92
N ASP A 25 22.75 -11.88 5.44
CA ASP A 25 21.32 -12.16 5.26
C ASP A 25 20.44 -11.09 5.91
N ILE A 26 20.77 -10.66 7.14
CA ILE A 26 20.06 -9.55 7.80
C ILE A 26 20.21 -8.24 7.01
N ARG A 27 21.40 -7.96 6.46
CA ARG A 27 21.62 -6.78 5.60
C ARG A 27 20.86 -6.89 4.28
N ALA A 28 20.78 -8.07 3.67
CA ALA A 28 20.00 -8.31 2.45
C ALA A 28 18.48 -8.20 2.70
N ILE A 29 17.99 -8.66 3.84
CA ILE A 29 16.60 -8.50 4.27
C ILE A 29 16.29 -7.01 4.55
N GLY A 30 17.19 -6.29 5.22
CA GLY A 30 17.05 -4.85 5.47
C GLY A 30 17.10 -4.02 4.18
N SER A 31 18.04 -4.34 3.28
CA SER A 31 18.21 -3.71 1.98
C SER A 31 17.01 -3.98 1.07
N SER A 32 16.53 -5.22 0.96
CA SER A 32 15.33 -5.55 0.17
C SER A 32 14.05 -4.91 0.71
N ARG A 33 13.92 -4.72 2.03
CA ARG A 33 12.84 -3.93 2.62
C ARG A 33 12.94 -2.45 2.26
N GLN A 34 14.11 -1.81 2.42
CA GLN A 34 14.32 -0.40 2.06
C GLN A 34 14.16 -0.14 0.55
N HIS A 35 14.68 -1.03 -0.30
CA HIS A 35 14.55 -0.96 -1.76
C HIS A 35 13.11 -1.14 -2.23
N ARG A 36 12.27 -1.90 -1.49
CA ARG A 36 10.83 -1.98 -1.79
C ARG A 36 10.10 -0.67 -1.49
N GLN A 37 10.62 0.18 -0.59
CA GLN A 37 9.91 1.39 -0.15
C GLN A 37 10.01 2.54 -1.16
N GLU A 38 11.15 2.77 -1.82
CA GLU A 38 11.28 3.93 -2.74
C GLU A 38 10.39 3.86 -4.00
N THR A 39 9.85 2.69 -4.35
CA THR A 39 9.05 2.42 -5.55
C THR A 39 7.53 2.31 -5.31
N THR A 40 7.00 2.71 -4.16
CA THR A 40 5.57 2.51 -3.85
C THR A 40 4.80 3.82 -3.75
N MET A 41 4.18 4.23 -4.85
CA MET A 41 3.26 5.37 -4.87
C MET A 41 1.81 4.91 -5.02
N PRO A 42 0.93 5.38 -4.14
CA PRO A 42 -0.49 5.28 -4.37
C PRO A 42 -1.13 6.63 -4.70
N PHE A 43 -2.04 6.63 -5.67
CA PHE A 43 -3.07 7.65 -5.79
C PHE A 43 -4.40 7.04 -5.37
N LEU A 44 -5.08 7.66 -4.42
CA LEU A 44 -6.37 7.22 -3.90
C LEU A 44 -7.44 8.20 -4.34
N HIS A 45 -8.55 7.66 -4.85
CA HIS A 45 -9.73 8.44 -5.23
C HIS A 45 -10.97 7.92 -4.53
N ILE A 46 -11.57 8.77 -3.71
CA ILE A 46 -12.78 8.43 -2.96
C ILE A 46 -13.91 9.33 -3.43
N ARG A 47 -14.99 8.70 -3.91
CA ARG A 47 -16.21 9.39 -4.34
C ARG A 47 -17.31 9.08 -3.35
N ILE A 48 -17.97 10.12 -2.85
CA ILE A 48 -19.07 10.02 -1.89
C ILE A 48 -20.29 10.74 -2.44
N ALA A 49 -21.47 10.15 -2.27
CA ALA A 49 -22.74 10.77 -2.63
C ALA A 49 -23.75 10.65 -1.49
N GLY A 50 -24.64 11.65 -1.37
CA GLY A 50 -25.72 11.66 -0.37
C GLY A 50 -25.33 12.18 1.02
N LYS A 51 -24.02 12.24 1.33
CA LYS A 51 -23.48 12.94 2.50
C LYS A 51 -22.67 14.16 2.09
N ASN A 52 -22.98 15.32 2.66
CA ASN A 52 -22.15 16.51 2.54
C ASN A 52 -21.09 16.47 3.64
N LEU A 53 -19.87 16.07 3.28
CA LEU A 53 -18.75 16.05 4.22
C LEU A 53 -18.34 17.47 4.62
N THR A 54 -18.20 17.69 5.92
CA THR A 54 -17.44 18.82 6.45
C THR A 54 -15.97 18.71 6.06
N ASP A 55 -15.22 19.82 6.14
CA ASP A 55 -13.77 19.80 5.87
C ASP A 55 -13.02 18.88 6.84
N GLY A 56 -13.45 18.84 8.11
CA GLY A 56 -12.88 17.94 9.11
C GLY A 56 -13.12 16.46 8.80
N GLU A 57 -14.34 16.08 8.40
CA GLU A 57 -14.62 14.70 7.97
C GLU A 57 -13.87 14.32 6.69
N ARG A 58 -13.74 15.27 5.75
CA ARG A 58 -12.96 15.05 4.52
C ARG A 58 -11.49 14.82 4.82
N LEU A 59 -10.90 15.66 5.68
CA LEU A 59 -9.51 15.54 6.09
C LEU A 59 -9.28 14.21 6.83
N HIS A 60 -10.17 13.86 7.76
CA HIS A 60 -10.09 12.58 8.46
C HIS A 60 -10.11 11.38 7.50
N LEU A 61 -11.01 11.39 6.50
CA LEU A 61 -11.07 10.35 5.48
C LEU A 61 -9.78 10.26 4.65
N GLN A 62 -9.15 11.41 4.33
CA GLN A 62 -7.86 11.46 3.62
C GLN A 62 -6.72 10.89 4.46
N ASP A 63 -6.67 11.25 5.74
CA ASP A 63 -5.65 10.78 6.68
C ASP A 63 -5.76 9.27 6.91
N GLU A 64 -6.96 8.76 7.14
CA GLU A 64 -7.20 7.32 7.33
C GLU A 64 -6.92 6.53 6.05
N ALA A 65 -7.34 7.02 4.89
CA ALA A 65 -7.02 6.38 3.61
C ALA A 65 -5.49 6.29 3.39
N THR A 66 -4.75 7.35 3.72
CA THR A 66 -3.28 7.36 3.70
C THR A 66 -2.72 6.33 4.68
N ARG A 67 -3.22 6.31 5.92
CA ARG A 67 -2.79 5.35 6.96
C ARG A 67 -3.02 3.91 6.51
N LEU A 68 -4.15 3.59 5.89
CA LEU A 68 -4.45 2.25 5.36
C LEU A 68 -3.45 1.85 4.26
N ALA A 69 -3.16 2.75 3.31
CA ALA A 69 -2.18 2.48 2.26
C ALA A 69 -0.78 2.21 2.85
N VAL A 70 -0.36 2.98 3.85
CA VAL A 70 0.94 2.82 4.51
C VAL A 70 0.99 1.50 5.31
N THR A 71 0.00 1.28 6.18
CA THR A 71 0.05 0.19 7.16
C THR A 71 -0.30 -1.18 6.58
N LEU A 72 -1.18 -1.24 5.57
CA LEU A 72 -1.66 -2.50 5.01
C LEU A 72 -0.98 -2.86 3.68
N LEU A 73 -0.59 -1.86 2.90
CA LEU A 73 0.05 -2.06 1.59
C LEU A 73 1.53 -1.65 1.57
N GLY A 74 2.09 -1.18 2.68
CA GLY A 74 3.49 -0.79 2.80
C GLY A 74 3.86 0.42 1.92
N LYS A 75 2.88 1.29 1.61
CA LYS A 75 3.12 2.50 0.81
C LYS A 75 3.83 3.58 1.63
N ARG A 76 4.40 4.55 0.94
CA ARG A 76 5.07 5.70 1.57
C ARG A 76 4.12 6.87 1.74
N THR A 77 4.07 7.43 2.94
CA THR A 77 3.21 8.56 3.28
C THR A 77 3.49 9.75 2.37
N GLU A 78 4.76 10.11 2.22
CA GLU A 78 5.25 11.25 1.43
C GLU A 78 5.01 11.13 -0.08
N ALA A 79 4.68 9.94 -0.57
CA ALA A 79 4.36 9.67 -1.97
C ALA A 79 2.89 9.24 -2.17
N THR A 80 2.04 9.39 -1.15
CA THR A 80 0.62 9.07 -1.18
C THR A 80 -0.19 10.33 -1.40
N ALA A 81 -1.06 10.31 -2.42
CA ALA A 81 -2.00 11.40 -2.68
C ALA A 81 -3.45 10.88 -2.59
N VAL A 82 -4.33 11.66 -1.96
CA VAL A 82 -5.74 11.31 -1.77
C VAL A 82 -6.66 12.43 -2.26
N LEU A 83 -7.53 12.11 -3.21
CA LEU A 83 -8.62 12.97 -3.65
C LEU A 83 -9.96 12.45 -3.10
N VAL A 84 -10.71 13.31 -2.41
CA VAL A 84 -12.08 13.03 -1.96
C VAL A 84 -13.05 13.98 -2.64
N GLU A 85 -13.97 13.44 -3.43
CA GLU A 85 -14.99 14.21 -4.16
C GLU A 85 -16.41 13.85 -3.72
N GLY A 86 -17.26 14.88 -3.68
CA GLY A 86 -18.70 14.71 -3.53
C GLY A 86 -19.39 14.56 -4.89
N SER A 87 -20.49 13.81 -4.93
CA SER A 87 -21.40 13.73 -6.08
C SER A 87 -22.85 13.85 -5.63
N PRO A 88 -23.74 14.49 -6.42
CA PRO A 88 -25.17 14.45 -6.15
C PRO A 88 -25.67 13.00 -6.08
N ILE A 89 -26.43 12.65 -5.04
CA ILE A 89 -26.97 11.29 -4.88
C ILE A 89 -27.89 10.87 -6.05
N ALA A 90 -28.49 11.84 -6.74
CA ALA A 90 -29.29 11.60 -7.93
C ALA A 90 -28.50 10.98 -9.10
N ASN A 91 -27.16 11.11 -9.10
CA ASN A 91 -26.28 10.56 -10.12
C ASN A 91 -25.83 9.12 -9.79
N TRP A 92 -26.29 8.55 -8.68
CA TRP A 92 -25.87 7.23 -8.22
C TRP A 92 -27.07 6.29 -8.10
N THR A 93 -26.94 5.10 -8.68
CA THR A 93 -27.89 4.00 -8.48
C THR A 93 -27.15 2.70 -8.24
N ILE A 94 -27.80 1.77 -7.54
CA ILE A 94 -27.34 0.38 -7.38
C ILE A 94 -28.50 -0.51 -7.80
N GLY A 95 -28.25 -1.42 -8.75
CA GLY A 95 -29.29 -2.28 -9.32
C GLY A 95 -30.50 -1.50 -9.87
N ALA A 96 -30.25 -0.37 -10.54
CA ALA A 96 -31.26 0.58 -11.03
C ALA A 96 -32.17 1.21 -9.96
N ARG A 97 -31.77 1.20 -8.68
CA ARG A 97 -32.50 1.83 -7.57
C ARG A 97 -31.73 3.03 -7.00
N ARG A 98 -32.48 4.07 -6.63
CA ARG A 98 -31.94 5.25 -5.95
C ARG A 98 -31.40 4.87 -4.58
N GLN A 99 -30.32 5.53 -4.18
CA GLN A 99 -29.68 5.36 -2.88
C GLN A 99 -29.91 6.62 -2.03
N THR A 100 -29.76 6.48 -0.71
CA THR A 100 -29.71 7.63 0.20
C THR A 100 -28.27 8.07 0.44
N VAL A 101 -27.32 7.14 0.33
CA VAL A 101 -25.88 7.37 0.41
C VAL A 101 -25.15 6.39 -0.51
N ALA A 102 -24.00 6.77 -1.05
CA ALA A 102 -23.16 5.87 -1.84
C ALA A 102 -21.68 6.23 -1.74
N GLY A 103 -20.83 5.24 -1.98
CA GLY A 103 -19.38 5.39 -1.96
C GLY A 103 -18.69 4.61 -3.08
N HIS A 104 -17.49 5.05 -3.45
CA HIS A 104 -16.53 4.29 -4.25
C HIS A 104 -15.13 4.68 -3.81
N PHE A 105 -14.27 3.69 -3.60
CA PHE A 105 -12.88 3.90 -3.21
C PHE A 105 -11.98 3.21 -4.24
N GLU A 106 -11.12 3.97 -4.88
CA GLU A 106 -10.09 3.43 -5.77
C GLU A 106 -8.69 3.74 -5.24
N ILE A 107 -7.77 2.81 -5.45
CA ILE A 107 -6.34 3.05 -5.29
C ILE A 107 -5.58 2.52 -6.52
N LEU A 108 -4.72 3.37 -7.07
CA LEU A 108 -3.77 3.02 -8.13
C LEU A 108 -2.44 2.66 -7.48
N ILE A 109 -1.90 1.46 -7.75
CA ILE A 109 -0.62 1.02 -7.22
C ILE A 109 0.27 0.47 -8.34
N SER A 110 1.58 0.48 -8.14
CA SER A 110 2.50 -0.24 -9.01
C SER A 110 2.26 -1.75 -8.96
N GLU A 111 2.15 -2.37 -10.14
CA GLU A 111 1.96 -3.81 -10.29
C GLU A 111 3.08 -4.60 -9.61
N GLY A 112 2.72 -5.76 -9.03
CA GLY A 112 3.66 -6.65 -8.36
C GLY A 112 4.18 -6.15 -7.01
N THR A 113 3.74 -4.99 -6.52
CA THR A 113 4.20 -4.45 -5.23
C THR A 113 3.45 -4.99 -4.01
N ASN A 114 2.29 -5.62 -4.21
CA ASN A 114 1.48 -6.19 -3.13
C ASN A 114 0.97 -7.60 -3.43
N THR A 115 0.87 -8.40 -2.37
CA THR A 115 0.30 -9.76 -2.38
C THR A 115 -1.24 -9.72 -2.40
N ALA A 116 -1.86 -10.86 -2.72
CA ALA A 116 -3.32 -11.00 -2.66
C ALA A 116 -3.88 -10.71 -1.26
N ASP A 117 -3.25 -11.26 -0.21
CA ASP A 117 -3.69 -11.06 1.17
C ASP A 117 -3.58 -9.60 1.63
N GLU A 118 -2.52 -8.87 1.22
CA GLU A 118 -2.40 -7.44 1.48
C GLU A 118 -3.54 -6.64 0.83
N LYS A 119 -3.87 -6.98 -0.42
CA LYS A 119 -4.96 -6.37 -1.18
C LYS A 119 -6.33 -6.66 -0.52
N GLU A 120 -6.56 -7.89 -0.09
CA GLU A 120 -7.81 -8.28 0.59
C GLU A 120 -7.99 -7.52 1.91
N ARG A 121 -6.95 -7.44 2.74
CA ARG A 121 -6.99 -6.66 3.99
C ARG A 121 -7.25 -5.18 3.74
N PHE A 122 -6.64 -4.60 2.70
CA PHE A 122 -6.89 -3.21 2.33
C PHE A 122 -8.34 -3.00 1.89
N ILE A 123 -8.88 -3.87 1.02
CA ILE A 123 -10.27 -3.79 0.56
C ILE A 123 -11.24 -3.82 1.75
N ALA A 124 -11.04 -4.74 2.69
CA ALA A 124 -11.86 -4.85 3.89
C ALA A 124 -11.80 -3.57 4.75
N ALA A 125 -10.60 -3.06 5.01
CA ALA A 125 -10.42 -1.86 5.84
C ALA A 125 -10.94 -0.58 5.17
N ALA A 126 -10.75 -0.44 3.86
CA ALA A 126 -11.26 0.70 3.09
C ALA A 126 -12.79 0.69 3.01
N TYR A 127 -13.41 -0.49 2.87
CA TYR A 127 -14.86 -0.64 2.95
C TYR A 127 -15.37 -0.24 4.35
N ALA A 128 -14.71 -0.70 5.41
CA ALA A 128 -15.06 -0.33 6.78
C ALA A 128 -14.97 1.19 7.01
N LEU A 129 -13.93 1.85 6.48
CA LEU A 129 -13.77 3.30 6.54
C LEU A 129 -14.92 4.04 5.81
N LEU A 130 -15.36 3.54 4.65
CA LEU A 130 -16.55 4.07 3.99
C LEU A 130 -17.81 3.88 4.84
N GLN A 131 -17.98 2.72 5.46
CA GLN A 131 -19.13 2.43 6.32
C GLN A 131 -19.15 3.32 7.57
N GLU A 132 -18.00 3.58 8.19
CA GLU A 132 -17.86 4.54 9.29
C GLU A 132 -18.25 5.95 8.85
N THR A 133 -17.77 6.36 7.66
CA THR A 133 -18.00 7.70 7.13
C THR A 133 -19.46 7.93 6.71
N LEU A 134 -20.09 6.93 6.09
CA LEU A 134 -21.39 7.03 5.41
C LEU A 134 -22.56 6.43 6.22
N GLY A 135 -22.24 5.67 7.27
CA GLY A 135 -23.20 5.07 8.18
C GLY A 135 -23.83 3.77 7.67
N ALA A 136 -24.77 3.25 8.46
CA ALA A 136 -25.39 1.93 8.27
C ALA A 136 -26.26 1.80 6.99
N HIS A 137 -26.52 2.91 6.29
CA HIS A 137 -27.27 2.91 5.02
C HIS A 137 -26.39 2.66 3.80
N LEU A 138 -25.07 2.51 3.97
CA LEU A 138 -24.18 2.14 2.87
C LEU A 138 -24.52 0.74 2.36
N ASP A 139 -24.87 0.65 1.08
CA ASP A 139 -25.21 -0.62 0.44
C ASP A 139 -23.96 -1.53 0.35
N PRO A 140 -24.07 -2.85 0.61
CA PRO A 140 -22.98 -3.80 0.46
C PRO A 140 -22.36 -3.85 -0.94
N VAL A 141 -23.10 -3.47 -1.98
CA VAL A 141 -22.59 -3.30 -3.35
C VAL A 141 -21.89 -1.93 -3.49
N THR A 142 -20.95 -1.68 -2.58
CA THR A 142 -20.03 -0.53 -2.60
C THR A 142 -18.64 -1.03 -2.96
N TYR A 143 -18.07 -0.50 -4.04
CA TYR A 143 -16.81 -1.01 -4.56
C TYR A 143 -15.60 -0.32 -3.94
N VAL A 144 -14.65 -1.15 -3.52
CA VAL A 144 -13.25 -0.78 -3.32
C VAL A 144 -12.43 -1.44 -4.41
N VAL A 145 -11.68 -0.66 -5.18
CA VAL A 145 -10.92 -1.11 -6.35
C VAL A 145 -9.43 -0.85 -6.13
N ILE A 146 -8.62 -1.88 -6.32
CA ILE A 146 -7.17 -1.75 -6.44
C ILE A 146 -6.82 -1.95 -7.91
N ARG A 147 -6.19 -0.97 -8.55
CA ARG A 147 -5.62 -1.13 -9.89
C ARG A 147 -4.11 -1.28 -9.82
N ASP A 148 -3.62 -2.42 -10.27
CA ASP A 148 -2.22 -2.63 -10.56
C ASP A 148 -1.86 -1.99 -11.90
N ILE A 149 -0.94 -1.04 -11.88
CA ILE A 149 -0.45 -0.35 -13.06
C ILE A 149 1.00 -0.77 -13.30
N ALA A 150 1.30 -1.21 -14.53
CA ALA A 150 2.65 -1.53 -14.96
C ALA A 150 3.62 -0.37 -14.65
N MET A 151 4.82 -0.66 -14.14
CA MET A 151 5.72 0.35 -13.56
C MET A 151 6.22 1.38 -14.59
N GLU A 152 6.25 1.04 -15.87
CA GLU A 152 6.59 1.92 -16.99
C GLU A 152 5.44 2.87 -17.37
N SER A 153 4.21 2.56 -16.95
CA SER A 153 2.99 3.35 -17.20
C SER A 153 2.52 4.12 -15.96
N TRP A 154 3.25 4.05 -14.86
CA TRP A 154 2.97 4.76 -13.62
C TRP A 154 4.13 5.68 -13.24
N GLY A 155 3.86 6.92 -12.82
CA GLY A 155 4.91 7.87 -12.48
C GLY A 155 4.42 9.17 -11.85
N TYR A 156 5.38 9.90 -11.27
CA TYR A 156 5.22 11.24 -10.69
C TYR A 156 6.51 12.03 -10.82
N GLY A 157 6.41 13.35 -10.72
CA GLY A 157 7.57 14.23 -10.84
C GLY A 157 8.33 14.03 -12.14
N GLY A 158 7.62 13.70 -13.23
CA GLY A 158 8.18 13.48 -14.56
C GLY A 158 8.97 12.18 -14.74
N ARG A 159 8.90 11.21 -13.82
CA ARG A 159 9.62 9.93 -13.93
C ARG A 159 8.69 8.74 -13.67
N THR A 160 8.84 7.69 -14.47
CA THR A 160 8.14 6.41 -14.27
C THR A 160 8.69 5.67 -13.05
N GLN A 161 7.89 4.76 -12.49
CA GLN A 161 8.31 3.89 -11.40
C GLN A 161 9.40 2.93 -11.85
N GLU A 162 9.34 2.46 -13.09
CA GLU A 162 10.39 1.62 -13.67
C GLU A 162 11.73 2.37 -13.76
N SER A 163 11.73 3.63 -14.22
CA SER A 163 12.95 4.45 -14.25
C SER A 163 13.54 4.66 -12.85
N ARG A 164 12.70 4.82 -11.82
CA ARG A 164 13.15 4.94 -10.42
C ARG A 164 13.74 3.63 -9.93
N ARG A 165 13.07 2.50 -10.19
CA ARG A 165 13.54 1.16 -9.82
C ARG A 165 14.91 0.85 -10.44
N ILE A 166 15.10 1.16 -11.72
CA ILE A 166 16.39 0.98 -12.42
C ILE A 166 17.46 1.85 -11.78
N ALA A 167 17.17 3.13 -11.54
CA ALA A 167 18.14 4.07 -10.95
C ALA A 167 18.58 3.69 -9.53
N MET A 168 17.75 2.98 -8.78
CA MET A 168 18.10 2.46 -7.45
C MET A 168 18.93 1.18 -7.49
N ALA A 169 18.84 0.43 -8.59
CA ALA A 169 19.55 -0.83 -8.76
C ALA A 169 20.96 -0.65 -9.37
N ALA A 170 21.29 0.57 -9.83
CA ALA A 170 22.56 0.96 -10.40
C ALA A 170 23.49 1.56 -9.32
#